data_AF-A0A7W0J4I8-F1
#
_entry.id   AF-A0A7W0J4I8-F1
#
_cell.length_a   1.000
_cell.length_b   1.000
_cell.length_c   1.000
_cell.angle_alpha   90.00
_cell.angle_beta   90.00
_cell.angle_gamma   90.00
#
_symmetry.space_group_name_H-M   'P 1'
#
loop_
_entity.id
_entity.type
_entity.pdbx_description
1 polymer ?
#
loop_
_entity_poly.entity_id
_entity_poly.type
_entity_poly.pdbx_seq_one_letter_code
_entity_poly.pdbx_strand_id
1 'polypeptide(L)'
;MFTSVLYLIMSKQEIEDLENSLGYCFTNRGILLEAVTHKSFHHENPDKASSYNERLEFLGDSVLGLVVVEYLFKLEKYYSEATMSKIKSYLVKEAVLFDVAESISIGSYLRLGKGEKETGGRGKKSILADAMEAVLGAIYIDGGYERARDVILRLLQGKIDTAVSSEQFFDFKTDLQEESQVRFGILPRYVTVKQEGEEH
;
A
#
# COMPACT_ATOMS: atom_id res chain seq x y z
N MET A 1 -27.68 -19.65 -4.31
CA MET A 1 -27.36 -19.27 -5.71
C MET A 1 -26.08 -18.44 -5.81
N PHE A 2 -25.87 -17.40 -4.98
CA PHE A 2 -24.65 -16.56 -5.03
C PHE A 2 -23.34 -17.33 -4.77
N THR A 3 -23.32 -18.25 -3.81
CA THR A 3 -22.13 -19.05 -3.47
C THR A 3 -21.66 -19.94 -4.63
N SER A 4 -22.59 -20.42 -5.47
CA SER A 4 -22.30 -21.32 -6.59
C SER A 4 -21.69 -20.60 -7.80
N VAL A 5 -21.98 -19.31 -7.98
CA VAL A 5 -21.42 -18.48 -9.07
C VAL A 5 -20.02 -17.98 -8.72
N LEU A 6 -19.76 -17.72 -7.43
CA LEU A 6 -18.43 -17.32 -6.94
C LEU A 6 -17.35 -18.37 -7.29
N TYR A 7 -17.66 -19.66 -7.09
CA TYR A 7 -16.75 -20.78 -7.37
C TYR A 7 -16.56 -21.09 -8.86
N LEU A 8 -17.36 -20.47 -9.73
CA LEU A 8 -17.22 -20.61 -11.18
C LEU A 8 -16.13 -19.69 -11.76
N ILE A 9 -15.56 -18.81 -10.91
CA ILE A 9 -14.69 -17.70 -11.31
C ILE A 9 -13.37 -17.73 -10.54
N MET A 10 -13.41 -17.96 -9.22
CA MET A 10 -12.26 -18.30 -8.38
C MET A 10 -12.64 -19.52 -7.54
N SER A 11 -11.77 -20.53 -7.51
CA SER A 11 -12.01 -21.73 -6.71
C SER A 11 -12.01 -21.42 -5.22
N LYS A 12 -12.63 -22.30 -4.44
CA LYS A 12 -12.64 -22.19 -2.98
C LYS A 12 -11.23 -22.16 -2.39
N GLN A 13 -10.34 -22.98 -2.96
CA GLN A 13 -8.96 -23.07 -2.53
C GLN A 13 -8.20 -21.77 -2.79
N GLU A 14 -8.33 -21.18 -3.98
CA GLU A 14 -7.68 -19.90 -4.30
C GLU A 14 -8.11 -18.76 -3.37
N ILE A 15 -9.39 -18.74 -2.98
CA ILE A 15 -9.88 -17.76 -2.00
C ILE A 15 -9.23 -17.99 -0.64
N GLU A 16 -9.21 -19.23 -0.16
CA GLU A 16 -8.64 -19.58 1.15
C GLU A 16 -7.12 -19.31 1.19
N ASP A 17 -6.41 -19.58 0.10
CA ASP A 17 -4.97 -19.30 -0.01
C ASP A 17 -4.67 -17.80 0.05
N LEU A 18 -5.49 -16.97 -0.61
CA LEU A 18 -5.38 -15.52 -0.55
C LEU A 18 -5.75 -14.99 0.85
N GLU A 19 -6.84 -15.47 1.45
CA GLU A 19 -7.23 -15.15 2.83
C GLU A 19 -6.10 -15.46 3.83
N ASN A 20 -5.45 -16.62 3.68
CA ASN A 20 -4.32 -17.03 4.50
C ASN A 20 -3.10 -16.12 4.33
N SER A 21 -2.75 -15.79 3.07
CA SER A 21 -1.62 -14.89 2.76
C SER A 21 -1.88 -13.48 3.31
N LEU A 22 -3.13 -13.03 3.25
CA LEU A 22 -3.59 -11.77 3.83
C LEU A 22 -3.74 -11.83 5.35
N GLY A 23 -3.70 -13.00 5.98
CA GLY A 23 -4.01 -13.18 7.40
C GLY A 23 -5.38 -12.62 7.81
N TYR A 24 -6.36 -12.71 6.90
CA TYR A 24 -7.71 -12.18 7.08
C TYR A 24 -8.74 -13.07 6.36
N CYS A 25 -9.74 -13.57 7.09
CA CYS A 25 -10.85 -14.33 6.54
C CYS A 25 -12.03 -13.40 6.26
N PHE A 26 -12.51 -13.35 5.02
CA PHE A 26 -13.63 -12.47 4.66
C PHE A 26 -14.96 -13.07 5.09
N THR A 27 -15.82 -12.24 5.67
CA THR A 27 -17.22 -12.60 5.91
C THR A 27 -17.98 -12.62 4.59
N ASN A 28 -17.76 -11.62 3.74
CA ASN A 28 -18.29 -11.53 2.39
C ASN A 28 -17.19 -11.71 1.34
N ARG A 29 -16.93 -12.95 0.92
CA ARG A 29 -15.95 -13.27 -0.15
C ARG A 29 -16.25 -12.61 -1.51
N GLY A 30 -17.46 -12.09 -1.72
CA GLY A 30 -17.80 -11.32 -2.90
C GLY A 30 -17.00 -10.02 -3.03
N ILE A 31 -16.67 -9.38 -1.91
CA ILE A 31 -15.88 -8.13 -1.92
C ILE A 31 -14.40 -8.37 -2.21
N LEU A 32 -13.86 -9.51 -1.74
CA LEU A 32 -12.52 -9.95 -2.13
C LEU A 32 -12.45 -10.21 -3.63
N LEU A 33 -13.49 -10.87 -4.18
CA LEU A 33 -13.57 -11.11 -5.62
C LEU A 33 -13.61 -9.79 -6.41
N GLU A 34 -14.36 -8.78 -5.95
CA GLU A 34 -14.36 -7.43 -6.55
C GLU A 34 -12.98 -6.78 -6.50
N ALA A 35 -12.29 -6.86 -5.36
CA ALA A 35 -10.95 -6.27 -5.17
C ALA A 35 -9.90 -6.84 -6.14
N VAL A 36 -9.98 -8.12 -6.48
CA VAL A 36 -9.06 -8.76 -7.45
C VAL A 36 -9.59 -8.73 -8.89
N THR A 37 -10.66 -7.99 -9.16
CA THR A 37 -11.23 -7.85 -10.51
C THR A 37 -10.82 -6.53 -11.13
N HIS A 38 -9.95 -6.60 -12.13
CA HIS A 38 -9.56 -5.44 -12.92
C HIS A 38 -10.65 -5.05 -13.93
N LYS A 39 -10.75 -3.76 -14.26
CA LYS A 39 -11.72 -3.23 -15.23
C LYS A 39 -11.72 -3.96 -16.58
N SER A 40 -10.55 -4.45 -17.05
CA SER A 40 -10.48 -5.18 -18.32
C SER A 40 -11.27 -6.49 -18.28
N PHE A 41 -11.28 -7.19 -17.13
CA PHE A 41 -12.10 -8.39 -16.98
C PHE A 41 -13.58 -8.04 -16.97
N HIS A 42 -13.96 -7.00 -16.23
CA HIS A 42 -15.34 -6.54 -16.12
C HIS A 42 -15.93 -6.17 -17.49
N HIS A 43 -15.22 -5.35 -18.27
CA HIS A 43 -15.70 -4.94 -19.60
C HIS A 43 -15.79 -6.09 -20.60
N GLU A 44 -14.90 -7.09 -20.52
CA GLU A 44 -14.96 -8.27 -21.38
C GLU A 44 -16.00 -9.31 -20.92
N ASN A 45 -16.38 -9.32 -19.64
CA ASN A 45 -17.26 -10.33 -19.05
C ASN A 45 -18.31 -9.70 -18.10
N PRO A 46 -19.21 -8.84 -18.61
CA PRO A 46 -20.17 -8.11 -17.77
C PRO A 46 -21.11 -9.05 -16.97
N ASP A 47 -21.45 -10.22 -17.53
CA ASP A 47 -22.29 -11.22 -16.84
C ASP A 47 -21.57 -11.96 -15.70
N LYS A 48 -20.23 -11.88 -15.64
CA LYS A 48 -19.40 -12.60 -14.65
C LYS A 48 -18.79 -11.65 -13.62
N ALA A 49 -18.85 -10.35 -13.82
CA ALA A 49 -18.33 -9.36 -12.89
C ALA A 49 -19.27 -8.17 -12.87
N SER A 50 -20.05 -8.02 -11.80
CA SER A 50 -20.96 -6.88 -11.64
C SER A 50 -20.23 -5.57 -11.29
N SER A 51 -19.00 -5.66 -10.78
CA SER A 51 -18.16 -4.53 -10.38
C SER A 51 -16.68 -4.89 -10.57
N TYR A 52 -15.81 -3.92 -10.34
CA TYR A 52 -14.36 -4.01 -10.44
C TYR A 52 -13.69 -3.10 -9.39
N ASN A 53 -12.38 -3.22 -9.27
CA ASN A 53 -11.61 -2.81 -8.10
C ASN A 53 -11.42 -1.29 -7.88
N GLU A 54 -11.58 -0.40 -8.88
CA GLU A 54 -11.19 1.03 -8.76
C GLU A 54 -11.88 1.78 -7.60
N ARG A 55 -13.12 1.42 -7.24
CA ARG A 55 -13.80 2.03 -6.08
C ARG A 55 -13.20 1.59 -4.75
N LEU A 56 -12.80 0.32 -4.67
CA LEU A 56 -12.14 -0.23 -3.50
C LEU A 56 -10.70 0.26 -3.40
N GLU A 57 -10.00 0.41 -4.53
CA GLU A 57 -8.67 1.02 -4.64
C GLU A 57 -8.68 2.44 -4.05
N PHE A 58 -9.58 3.29 -4.54
CA PHE A 58 -9.73 4.67 -4.05
C PHE A 58 -9.97 4.74 -2.53
N LEU A 59 -10.80 3.85 -2.00
CA LEU A 59 -11.02 3.74 -0.55
C LEU A 59 -9.78 3.21 0.19
N GLY A 60 -9.13 2.21 -0.39
CA GLY A 60 -7.96 1.53 0.13
C GLY A 60 -6.77 2.46 0.32
N ASP A 61 -6.48 3.33 -0.66
CA ASP A 61 -5.45 4.36 -0.56
C ASP A 61 -5.67 5.26 0.66
N SER A 62 -6.92 5.73 0.85
CA SER A 62 -7.28 6.57 2.00
C SER A 62 -7.12 5.84 3.33
N VAL A 63 -7.55 4.57 3.42
CA VAL A 63 -7.42 3.74 4.62
C VAL A 63 -5.95 3.48 4.94
N LEU A 64 -5.17 3.07 3.94
CA LEU A 64 -3.73 2.87 4.03
C LEU A 64 -3.04 4.13 4.55
N GLY A 65 -3.32 5.28 3.93
CA GLY A 65 -2.76 6.57 4.32
C GLY A 65 -3.08 6.93 5.77
N LEU A 66 -4.32 6.69 6.21
CA LEU A 66 -4.73 6.94 7.60
C LEU A 66 -3.98 6.02 8.58
N VAL A 67 -3.91 4.71 8.29
CA VAL A 67 -3.22 3.74 9.15
C VAL A 67 -1.73 4.08 9.30
N VAL A 68 -1.07 4.42 8.20
CA VAL A 68 0.36 4.80 8.23
C VAL A 68 0.56 6.06 9.07
N VAL A 69 -0.27 7.09 8.89
CA VAL A 69 -0.17 8.33 9.68
C VAL A 69 -0.46 8.08 11.15
N GLU A 70 -1.51 7.31 11.47
CA GLU A 70 -1.86 6.97 12.85
C GLU A 70 -0.71 6.22 13.54
N TYR A 71 -0.10 5.25 12.84
CA TYR A 71 1.04 4.50 13.34
C TYR A 71 2.23 5.41 13.65
N LEU A 72 2.63 6.26 12.70
CA LEU A 72 3.76 7.17 12.87
C LEU A 72 3.54 8.17 14.01
N PHE A 73 2.31 8.67 14.15
CA PHE A 73 1.94 9.60 15.22
C PHE A 73 2.00 8.96 16.62
N LYS A 74 1.72 7.65 16.72
CA LYS A 74 1.71 6.90 17.99
C LYS A 74 3.08 6.34 18.40
N LEU A 75 4.11 6.47 17.57
CA LEU A 75 5.46 6.04 17.94
C LEU A 75 6.00 6.87 19.11
N GLU A 76 6.77 6.23 19.99
CA GLU A 76 7.43 6.93 21.11
C GLU A 76 8.41 8.01 20.62
N LYS A 77 8.99 7.82 19.44
CA LYS A 77 9.84 8.80 18.78
C LYS A 77 8.99 9.92 18.19
N TYR A 78 9.21 11.14 18.66
CA TYR A 78 8.55 12.33 18.12
C TYR A 78 9.11 12.67 16.73
N TYR A 79 8.29 12.50 15.70
CA TYR A 79 8.61 12.89 14.33
C TYR A 79 8.00 14.26 13.99
N SER A 80 8.73 15.08 13.24
CA SER A 80 8.16 16.30 12.67
C SER A 80 7.10 15.95 11.60
N GLU A 81 6.20 16.90 11.30
CA GLU A 81 5.23 16.75 10.20
C GLU A 81 5.93 16.44 8.88
N ALA A 82 7.03 17.15 8.58
CA ALA A 82 7.83 16.95 7.38
C ALA A 82 8.38 15.52 7.28
N THR A 83 8.92 14.97 8.37
CA THR A 83 9.40 13.58 8.40
C THR A 83 8.26 12.57 8.25
N MET A 84 7.16 12.75 8.99
CA MET A 84 5.98 11.86 8.87
C MET A 84 5.43 11.87 7.44
N SER A 85 5.36 13.04 6.80
CA SER A 85 4.90 13.19 5.42
C SER A 85 5.84 12.47 4.43
N LYS A 86 7.16 12.56 4.61
CA LYS A 86 8.15 11.83 3.79
C LYS A 86 8.04 10.32 3.95
N ILE A 87 7.92 9.82 5.19
CA ILE A 87 7.76 8.39 5.46
C ILE A 87 6.43 7.87 4.91
N LYS A 88 5.32 8.59 5.16
CA LYS A 88 4.01 8.26 4.58
C LYS A 88 4.10 8.16 3.06
N SER A 89 4.64 9.20 2.41
CA SER A 89 4.80 9.25 0.96
C SER A 89 5.69 8.13 0.42
N TYR A 90 6.60 7.57 1.21
CA TYR A 90 7.35 6.38 0.82
C TYR A 90 6.53 5.11 0.95
N LEU A 91 5.89 4.89 2.09
CA LEU A 91 5.17 3.65 2.40
C LEU A 91 3.95 3.43 1.49
N VAL A 92 3.32 4.50 1.01
CA VAL A 92 2.16 4.43 0.10
C VAL A 92 2.56 4.50 -1.38
N LYS A 93 3.86 4.47 -1.72
CA LYS A 93 4.27 4.46 -3.13
C LYS A 93 3.89 3.14 -3.80
N GLU A 94 3.49 3.24 -5.06
CA GLU A 94 3.25 2.13 -5.98
C GLU A 94 4.38 1.07 -5.94
N ALA A 95 5.65 1.48 -5.84
CA ALA A 95 6.77 0.54 -5.72
C ALA A 95 6.72 -0.32 -4.45
N VAL A 96 6.36 0.30 -3.32
CA VAL A 96 6.26 -0.40 -2.04
C VAL A 96 5.05 -1.34 -2.04
N LEU A 97 3.91 -0.87 -2.57
CA LEU A 97 2.70 -1.67 -2.66
C LEU A 97 2.84 -2.82 -3.65
N PHE A 98 3.55 -2.62 -4.75
CA PHE A 98 3.95 -3.70 -5.66
C PHE A 98 4.78 -4.78 -4.96
N ASP A 99 5.80 -4.39 -4.18
CA ASP A 99 6.61 -5.37 -3.44
C ASP A 99 5.78 -6.17 -2.43
N VAL A 100 4.84 -5.50 -1.75
CA VAL A 100 3.90 -6.15 -0.82
C VAL A 100 2.98 -7.11 -1.56
N ALA A 101 2.41 -6.66 -2.69
CA ALA A 101 1.55 -7.45 -3.57
C ALA A 101 2.24 -8.72 -4.09
N GLU A 102 3.51 -8.61 -4.49
CA GLU A 102 4.35 -9.75 -4.91
C GLU A 102 4.60 -10.72 -3.75
N SER A 103 4.86 -10.21 -2.54
CA SER A 103 5.13 -11.05 -1.35
C SER A 103 3.97 -11.97 -0.97
N ILE A 104 2.74 -11.59 -1.31
CA ILE A 104 1.52 -12.40 -1.11
C ILE A 104 1.00 -13.00 -2.42
N SER A 105 1.75 -12.88 -3.52
CA SER A 105 1.42 -13.41 -4.84
C SER A 105 0.03 -12.97 -5.35
N ILE A 106 -0.38 -11.72 -5.10
CA ILE A 106 -1.72 -11.23 -5.48
C ILE A 106 -1.99 -11.39 -6.99
N GLY A 107 -0.94 -11.26 -7.81
CA GLY A 107 -0.98 -11.39 -9.26
C GLY A 107 -1.58 -12.72 -9.74
N SER A 108 -1.46 -13.80 -8.95
CA SER A 108 -2.02 -15.12 -9.25
C SER A 108 -3.54 -15.17 -9.12
N TYR A 109 -4.13 -14.27 -8.33
CA TYR A 109 -5.58 -14.23 -8.08
C TYR A 109 -6.30 -13.19 -8.95
N LEU A 110 -5.56 -12.33 -9.66
CA LEU A 110 -6.14 -11.29 -10.50
C LEU A 110 -7.01 -11.84 -11.63
N ARG A 111 -8.19 -11.27 -11.76
CA ARG A 111 -9.10 -11.45 -12.89
C ARG A 111 -8.85 -10.34 -13.89
N LEU A 112 -8.24 -10.72 -15.01
CA LEU A 112 -7.87 -9.82 -16.10
C LEU A 112 -8.58 -10.25 -17.38
N GLY A 113 -8.97 -9.27 -18.20
CA GLY A 113 -9.39 -9.51 -19.58
C GLY A 113 -8.27 -10.18 -20.39
N LYS A 114 -8.63 -10.83 -21.49
CA LYS A 114 -7.71 -11.61 -22.33
C LYS A 114 -6.54 -10.76 -22.82
N GLY A 115 -6.81 -9.56 -23.35
CA GLY A 115 -5.75 -8.68 -23.84
C GLY A 115 -4.80 -8.20 -22.72
N GLU A 116 -5.35 -7.89 -21.54
CA GLU A 116 -4.55 -7.48 -20.38
C GLU A 116 -3.68 -8.64 -19.87
N LYS A 117 -4.23 -9.86 -19.87
CA LYS A 117 -3.48 -11.07 -19.52
C LYS A 117 -2.34 -11.35 -20.51
N GLU A 118 -2.59 -11.24 -21.81
CA GLU A 118 -1.60 -11.48 -22.87
C GLU A 118 -0.43 -10.47 -22.83
N THR A 119 -0.68 -9.24 -22.38
CA THR A 119 0.37 -8.22 -22.20
C THR A 119 1.07 -8.30 -20.84
N GLY A 120 0.90 -9.40 -20.10
CA GLY A 120 1.60 -9.63 -18.83
C GLY A 120 1.02 -8.87 -17.63
N GLY A 121 -0.26 -8.48 -17.66
CA GLY A 121 -0.90 -7.69 -16.60
C GLY A 121 -0.76 -8.26 -15.18
N ARG A 122 -0.56 -9.58 -15.03
CA ARG A 122 -0.35 -10.24 -13.73
C ARG A 122 0.97 -9.91 -13.04
N GLY A 123 1.90 -9.26 -13.73
CA GLY A 123 3.15 -8.75 -13.18
C GLY A 123 3.35 -7.24 -13.42
N LYS A 124 2.32 -6.53 -13.91
CA LYS A 124 2.42 -5.08 -14.13
C LYS A 124 2.32 -4.36 -12.79
N LYS A 125 3.39 -3.62 -12.47
CA LYS A 125 3.55 -2.89 -11.22
C LYS A 125 2.30 -2.12 -10.76
N SER A 126 1.72 -1.31 -11.65
CA SER A 126 0.54 -0.51 -11.36
C SER A 126 -0.66 -1.40 -11.00
N ILE A 127 -0.95 -2.44 -11.80
CA ILE A 127 -2.10 -3.33 -11.56
C ILE A 127 -1.99 -4.04 -10.21
N LEU A 128 -0.80 -4.48 -9.83
CA LEU A 128 -0.58 -5.13 -8.54
C LEU A 128 -0.71 -4.15 -7.37
N ALA A 129 -0.18 -2.93 -7.51
CA ALA A 129 -0.33 -1.89 -6.51
C ALA A 129 -1.81 -1.50 -6.31
N ASP A 130 -2.52 -1.23 -7.41
CA ASP A 130 -3.95 -0.87 -7.39
C ASP A 130 -4.79 -2.01 -6.76
N ALA A 131 -4.48 -3.26 -7.09
CA ALA A 131 -5.14 -4.43 -6.50
C ALA A 131 -4.83 -4.58 -5.00
N MET A 132 -3.61 -4.25 -4.57
CA MET A 132 -3.26 -4.25 -3.16
C MET A 132 -4.09 -3.22 -2.40
N GLU A 133 -4.19 -1.98 -2.89
CA GLU A 133 -5.06 -0.96 -2.31
C GLU A 133 -6.51 -1.42 -2.28
N ALA A 134 -7.02 -1.97 -3.38
CA ALA A 134 -8.38 -2.49 -3.43
C ALA A 134 -8.65 -3.59 -2.40
N VAL A 135 -7.70 -4.50 -2.17
CA VAL A 135 -7.82 -5.53 -1.14
C VAL A 135 -7.83 -4.90 0.26
N LEU A 136 -7.00 -3.89 0.52
CA LEU A 136 -7.05 -3.17 1.80
C LEU A 136 -8.39 -2.45 2.02
N GLY A 137 -8.94 -1.83 0.97
CA GLY A 137 -10.28 -1.24 0.97
C GLY A 137 -11.38 -2.28 1.22
N ALA A 138 -11.24 -3.47 0.63
CA ALA A 138 -12.16 -4.59 0.84
C ALA A 138 -12.14 -5.10 2.29
N ILE A 139 -10.96 -5.24 2.90
CA ILE A 139 -10.80 -5.61 4.31
C ILE A 139 -11.46 -4.56 5.21
N TYR A 140 -11.28 -3.27 4.90
CA TYR A 140 -11.93 -2.19 5.66
C TYR A 140 -13.45 -2.27 5.60
N ILE A 141 -14.04 -2.52 4.42
CA ILE A 141 -15.49 -2.64 4.29
C ILE A 141 -16.03 -3.90 4.98
N ASP A 142 -15.30 -5.02 4.93
CA ASP A 142 -15.74 -6.29 5.53
C ASP A 142 -15.54 -6.34 7.05
N GLY A 143 -14.39 -5.88 7.54
CA GLY A 143 -13.92 -6.06 8.92
C GLY A 143 -13.76 -4.78 9.74
N GLY A 144 -13.93 -3.60 9.12
CA GLY A 144 -13.76 -2.30 9.77
C GLY A 144 -12.31 -1.87 9.94
N TYR A 145 -12.13 -0.68 10.51
CA TYR A 145 -10.82 -0.01 10.64
C TYR A 145 -9.79 -0.84 11.39
N GLU A 146 -10.15 -1.39 12.55
CA GLU A 146 -9.21 -2.13 13.41
C GLU A 146 -8.60 -3.33 12.69
N ARG A 147 -9.42 -4.10 11.95
CA ARG A 147 -8.94 -5.26 11.19
C ARG A 147 -8.08 -4.85 10.00
N ALA A 148 -8.49 -3.81 9.28
CA ALA A 148 -7.69 -3.26 8.20
C ALA A 148 -6.33 -2.76 8.70
N ARG A 149 -6.30 -2.02 9.82
CA ARG A 149 -5.08 -1.52 10.45
C ARG A 149 -4.12 -2.66 10.78
N ASP A 150 -4.59 -3.70 11.46
CA ASP A 150 -3.74 -4.81 11.88
C ASP A 150 -3.13 -5.56 10.66
N VAL A 151 -3.92 -5.74 9.59
CA VAL A 151 -3.42 -6.35 8.34
C VAL A 151 -2.40 -5.45 7.65
N ILE A 152 -2.71 -4.15 7.50
CA ILE A 152 -1.83 -3.17 6.84
C ILE A 152 -0.49 -3.10 7.54
N LEU A 153 -0.48 -2.95 8.86
CA LEU A 153 0.76 -2.85 9.64
C LEU A 153 1.60 -4.13 9.53
N ARG A 154 0.97 -5.31 9.57
CA ARG A 154 1.69 -6.58 9.38
C ARG A 154 2.30 -6.70 7.99
N LEU A 155 1.55 -6.36 6.93
CA LEU A 155 2.05 -6.42 5.55
C LEU A 155 3.18 -5.42 5.29
N LEU A 156 3.12 -4.24 5.93
CA LEU A 156 4.12 -3.19 5.77
C LEU A 156 5.28 -3.23 6.77
N GLN A 157 5.26 -4.13 7.77
CA GLN A 157 6.20 -4.13 8.89
C GLN A 157 7.66 -3.94 8.45
N GLY A 158 8.16 -4.77 7.52
CA GLY A 158 9.54 -4.67 7.04
C GLY A 158 9.85 -3.36 6.30
N LYS A 159 8.85 -2.77 5.62
CA LYS A 159 8.98 -1.48 4.92
C LYS A 159 8.97 -0.32 5.92
N ILE A 160 8.13 -0.40 6.94
CA ILE A 160 8.07 0.54 8.06
C ILE A 160 9.41 0.56 8.80
N ASP A 161 9.93 -0.61 9.19
CA ASP A 161 11.18 -0.73 9.94
C ASP A 161 12.35 -0.11 9.16
N THR A 162 12.38 -0.37 7.84
CA THR A 162 13.37 0.24 6.93
C THR A 162 13.21 1.76 6.87
N ALA A 163 11.99 2.27 6.76
CA ALA A 163 11.73 3.70 6.64
C ALA A 163 12.01 4.49 7.93
N VAL A 164 11.66 3.91 9.07
CA VAL A 164 11.87 4.50 10.40
C VAL A 164 13.35 4.52 10.79
N SER A 165 14.13 3.54 10.33
CA SER A 165 15.57 3.41 10.62
C SER A 165 16.48 4.14 9.64
N SER A 166 15.99 4.49 8.44
CA SER A 166 16.83 5.08 7.41
C SER A 166 17.03 6.58 7.61
N GLU A 167 18.29 7.01 7.69
CA GLU A 167 18.70 8.43 7.74
C GLU A 167 18.15 9.27 6.57
N GLN A 168 17.80 8.64 5.44
CA GLN A 168 17.32 9.35 4.24
C GLN A 168 15.98 10.06 4.44
N PHE A 169 15.19 9.65 5.42
CA PHE A 169 13.90 10.28 5.74
C PHE A 169 14.05 11.42 6.77
N PHE A 170 15.24 11.57 7.34
CA PHE A 170 15.58 12.65 8.26
C PHE A 170 16.24 13.77 7.47
N ASP A 171 15.67 14.96 7.57
CA ASP A 171 16.21 16.12 6.89
C ASP A 171 16.82 17.05 7.92
N PHE A 172 17.96 16.60 8.45
CA PHE A 172 18.67 17.31 9.51
C PHE A 172 18.99 18.76 9.15
N LYS A 173 19.10 19.06 7.85
CA LYS A 173 19.30 20.43 7.36
C LYS A 173 18.04 21.26 7.51
N THR A 174 16.90 20.75 7.03
CA THR A 174 15.60 21.43 7.16
C THR A 174 15.17 21.52 8.62
N ASP A 175 15.32 20.44 9.39
CA ASP A 175 15.03 20.41 10.82
C ASP A 175 15.85 21.47 11.58
N LEU A 176 17.16 21.59 11.29
CA LEU A 176 18.02 22.61 11.89
C LEU A 176 17.64 24.02 11.44
N GLN A 177 17.21 24.19 10.19
CA GLN A 177 16.73 25.49 9.68
C GLN A 177 15.45 25.93 10.39
N GLU A 178 14.47 25.03 10.52
CA GLU A 178 13.20 25.30 11.19
C GLU A 178 13.43 25.61 12.68
N GLU A 179 14.18 24.78 13.39
CA GLU A 179 14.50 25.02 14.81
C GLU A 179 15.28 26.33 15.02
N SER A 180 16.25 26.64 14.16
CA SER A 180 17.01 27.88 14.25
C SER A 180 16.14 29.11 13.97
N GLN A 181 15.22 29.01 13.01
CA GLN A 181 14.29 30.10 12.70
C GLN A 181 13.32 30.33 13.86
N VAL A 182 12.82 29.25 14.50
CA VAL A 182 11.93 29.33 15.66
C VAL A 182 12.67 29.91 16.89
N ARG A 183 13.88 29.44 17.20
CA ARG A 183 14.60 29.81 18.42
C ARG A 183 15.35 31.14 18.31
N PHE A 184 15.88 31.45 17.13
CA PHE A 184 16.83 32.55 16.95
C PHE A 184 16.39 33.55 15.87
N GLY A 185 15.31 33.29 15.13
CA GLY A 185 14.82 34.16 14.05
C GLY A 185 15.74 34.23 12.83
N ILE A 186 16.73 33.34 12.74
CA ILE A 186 17.75 33.33 11.68
C ILE A 186 17.94 31.92 11.13
N LEU A 187 18.32 31.86 9.85
CA LEU A 187 18.73 30.61 9.21
C LEU A 187 20.20 30.26 9.54
N PRO A 188 20.51 28.98 9.77
CA PRO A 188 21.88 28.52 10.00
C PRO A 188 22.74 28.75 8.75
N ARG A 189 23.98 29.23 8.96
CA ARG A 189 24.99 29.34 7.90
C ARG A 189 25.88 28.10 7.89
N TYR A 190 26.00 27.48 6.73
CA TYR A 190 26.89 26.35 6.51
C TYR A 190 28.17 26.85 5.84
N VAL A 191 29.32 26.65 6.48
CA VAL A 191 30.64 27.08 5.99
C VAL A 191 31.55 25.86 5.93
N THR A 192 32.10 25.56 4.77
CA THR A 192 33.11 24.50 4.61
C THR A 192 34.40 24.95 5.27
N VAL A 193 34.78 24.30 6.38
CA VAL A 193 36.01 24.61 7.13
C VAL A 193 37.22 23.83 6.65
N LYS A 194 36.99 22.69 6.00
CA LYS A 194 38.01 21.76 5.53
C LYS A 194 37.44 20.89 4.41
N GLN A 195 38.24 20.64 3.38
CA GLN A 195 37.94 19.69 2.32
C GLN A 195 39.25 19.00 1.95
N GLU A 196 39.30 17.67 2.06
CA GLU A 196 40.49 16.86 1.81
C GLU A 196 40.12 15.69 0.90
N GLY A 197 40.96 15.42 -0.10
CA GLY A 197 40.78 14.38 -1.12
C GLY A 197 41.50 14.77 -2.41
N GLU A 198 41.96 13.80 -3.20
CA GLU A 198 42.49 14.08 -4.55
C GLU A 198 41.35 14.47 -5.49
N GLU A 199 41.59 15.44 -6.39
CA GLU A 199 40.64 15.75 -7.46
C GLU A 199 40.49 14.52 -8.37
N HIS A 200 39.26 14.02 -8.49
CA HIS A 200 38.86 12.99 -9.45
C HIS A 200 37.68 13.50 -10.29
#